data_AF-A0A0A0HW62-F1
#
_entry.id   AF-A0A0A0HW62-F1
#
_cell.length_a   1.000
_cell.length_b   1.000
_cell.length_c   1.000
_cell.angle_alpha   90.00
_cell.angle_beta   90.00
_cell.angle_gamma   90.00
#
_symmetry.space_group_name_H-M   'P 1'
#
loop_
_entity.id
_entity.type
_entity.pdbx_description
1 polymer ?
#
loop_
_entity_poly.entity_id
_entity_poly.type
_entity_poly.pdbx_seq_one_letter_code
_entity_poly.pdbx_strand_id
1 'polypeptide(L)'
;MNNSNKLQGKQTTQYRGHLVEGEVELQGKRGTQSNDLALSKRERENNVVDDTNNLLERVLARENMLKAMKRVVANKGSHGIDGMQTDELREFIIKNWINIKQKLLDGRYKPSPVRRVEIPKPDSGTRLLGIPTVLDRLIQQAIAQELNKIYDPI
;
A
#
# COMPACT_ATOMS: atom_id res chain seq x y z
N MET A 1 22.34 41.92 -9.50
CA MET A 1 22.67 40.56 -9.00
C MET A 1 21.40 39.86 -8.54
N ASN A 2 21.08 38.76 -9.22
CA ASN A 2 20.24 37.62 -8.85
C ASN A 2 18.70 37.78 -8.72
N ASN A 3 18.05 37.56 -9.86
CA ASN A 3 16.71 36.98 -10.03
C ASN A 3 16.64 35.57 -9.43
N SER A 4 15.52 35.21 -8.79
CA SER A 4 15.08 33.82 -8.61
C SER A 4 13.56 33.75 -8.45
N ASN A 5 12.85 33.87 -9.58
CA ASN A 5 11.44 33.52 -9.69
C ASN A 5 11.28 32.00 -9.56
N LYS A 6 10.80 31.53 -8.40
CA LYS A 6 10.33 30.16 -8.22
C LYS A 6 9.00 30.00 -8.96
N LEU A 7 9.05 29.40 -10.15
CA LEU A 7 7.89 28.87 -10.86
C LEU A 7 7.31 27.70 -10.05
N GLN A 8 6.30 27.97 -9.23
CA GLN A 8 5.41 26.92 -8.72
C GLN A 8 4.46 26.53 -9.86
N GLY A 9 4.77 25.42 -10.53
CA GLY A 9 3.86 24.78 -11.47
C GLY A 9 2.60 24.32 -10.76
N LYS A 10 1.52 25.09 -10.87
CA LYS A 10 0.19 24.68 -10.43
C LYS A 10 -0.34 23.66 -11.43
N GLN A 11 -0.48 22.41 -11.02
CA GLN A 11 -1.18 21.41 -11.82
C GLN A 11 -2.67 21.73 -11.83
N THR A 12 -3.18 22.19 -12.97
CA THR A 12 -4.60 22.36 -13.23
C THR A 12 -5.14 21.08 -13.87
N THR A 13 -5.78 20.22 -13.09
CA THR A 13 -6.51 19.07 -13.61
C THR A 13 -7.98 19.44 -13.78
N GLN A 14 -8.50 19.36 -15.00
CA GLN A 14 -9.95 19.40 -15.25
C GLN A 14 -10.56 18.03 -15.01
N TYR A 15 -11.57 17.99 -14.14
CA TYR A 15 -12.31 16.79 -13.78
C TYR A 15 -13.31 16.43 -14.90
N ARG A 16 -13.04 15.36 -15.64
CA ARG A 16 -14.00 14.78 -16.59
C ARG A 16 -14.41 13.41 -16.06
N GLY A 17 -15.55 13.38 -15.35
CA GLY A 17 -16.07 12.16 -14.72
C GLY A 17 -16.48 11.14 -15.77
N HIS A 18 -15.89 9.95 -15.75
CA HIS A 18 -16.40 8.77 -16.44
C HIS A 18 -16.50 7.64 -15.40
N LEU A 19 -17.72 7.16 -15.18
CA LEU A 19 -18.00 5.95 -14.42
C LEU A 19 -17.74 4.75 -15.35
N VAL A 20 -16.85 3.85 -14.93
CA VAL A 20 -16.72 2.53 -15.57
C VAL A 20 -17.01 1.51 -14.49
N GLU A 21 -18.22 0.94 -14.55
CA GLU A 21 -18.58 -0.28 -13.84
C GLU A 21 -17.97 -1.44 -14.60
N GLY A 22 -16.96 -2.07 -14.00
CA GLY A 22 -16.38 -3.32 -14.49
C GLY A 22 -16.61 -4.40 -13.45
N GLU A 23 -17.69 -5.17 -13.60
CA GLU A 23 -17.83 -6.44 -12.89
C GLU A 23 -16.77 -7.42 -13.39
N VAL A 24 -16.06 -8.07 -12.47
CA VAL A 24 -15.08 -9.13 -12.78
C VAL A 24 -15.72 -10.46 -12.39
N GLU A 25 -16.03 -11.29 -13.37
CA GLU A 25 -16.59 -12.63 -13.14
C GLU A 25 -15.57 -13.53 -12.39
N LEU A 26 -16.03 -14.18 -11.32
CA LEU A 26 -15.24 -15.13 -10.55
C LEU A 26 -15.29 -16.52 -11.19
N GLN A 27 -14.29 -16.87 -12.02
CA GLN A 27 -14.11 -18.26 -12.44
C GLN A 27 -13.43 -19.10 -11.36
N GLY A 28 -14.19 -20.05 -10.82
CA GLY A 28 -13.72 -21.40 -10.47
C GLY A 28 -12.96 -21.58 -9.16
N LYS A 29 -13.68 -22.01 -8.11
CA LYS A 29 -13.10 -22.63 -6.91
C LYS A 29 -12.37 -23.93 -7.29
N ARG A 30 -11.04 -23.92 -7.26
CA ARG A 30 -10.23 -25.11 -6.98
C ARG A 30 -9.33 -24.78 -5.81
N GLY A 31 -9.59 -25.42 -4.67
CA GLY A 31 -8.74 -25.30 -3.49
C GLY A 31 -7.35 -25.82 -3.82
N THR A 32 -6.36 -24.93 -3.79
CA THR A 32 -4.95 -25.31 -3.85
C THR A 32 -4.60 -25.95 -2.52
N GLN A 33 -4.31 -27.25 -2.52
CA GLN A 33 -3.64 -27.89 -1.38
C GLN A 33 -2.26 -27.26 -1.25
N SER A 34 -1.93 -26.78 -0.05
CA SER A 34 -0.56 -26.39 0.29
C SER A 34 0.32 -27.62 0.13
N ASN A 35 1.18 -27.62 -0.89
CA ASN A 35 2.19 -28.67 -1.05
C ASN A 35 3.32 -28.40 -0.04
N ASP A 36 3.20 -28.92 1.18
CA ASP A 36 4.30 -28.99 2.16
C ASP A 36 5.50 -29.81 1.66
N LEU A 37 5.36 -30.53 0.54
CA LEU A 37 6.36 -31.49 0.06
C LEU A 37 7.47 -30.89 -0.82
N ALA A 38 7.36 -29.63 -1.25
CA ALA A 38 8.38 -28.98 -2.08
C ALA A 38 9.58 -28.43 -1.29
N LEU A 39 9.51 -28.46 0.04
CA LEU A 39 10.56 -28.05 0.97
C LEU A 39 11.25 -29.29 1.57
N SER A 40 11.95 -30.09 0.77
CA SER A 40 12.56 -31.34 1.31
C SER A 40 14.04 -31.55 1.01
N LYS A 41 14.76 -30.57 0.45
CA LYS A 41 16.23 -30.72 0.29
C LYS A 41 17.10 -29.49 0.54
N ARG A 42 16.53 -28.30 0.67
CA ARG A 42 17.31 -27.05 0.83
C ARG A 42 17.33 -26.46 2.24
N GLU A 43 16.52 -26.98 3.15
CA GLU A 43 16.32 -26.41 4.49
C GLU A 43 17.31 -26.91 5.56
N ARG A 44 18.30 -27.75 5.21
CA ARG A 44 19.19 -28.34 6.22
C ARG A 44 20.49 -27.60 6.49
N GLU A 45 20.79 -26.51 5.78
CA GLU A 45 22.12 -25.86 5.94
C GLU A 45 22.10 -24.40 6.39
N ASN A 46 20.94 -23.73 6.55
CA ASN A 46 20.89 -22.40 7.17
C ASN A 46 19.66 -22.26 8.06
N ASN A 47 19.88 -22.34 9.36
CA ASN A 47 18.87 -22.38 10.42
C ASN A 47 18.26 -20.99 10.69
N VAL A 48 17.51 -20.44 9.72
CA VAL A 48 16.58 -19.31 9.93
C VAL A 48 15.25 -19.68 9.29
N VAL A 49 14.49 -20.52 9.98
CA VAL A 49 13.05 -20.61 9.72
C VAL A 49 12.47 -19.30 10.27
N ASP A 50 12.38 -18.26 9.43
CA ASP A 50 11.67 -17.03 9.82
C ASP A 50 10.23 -17.46 10.15
N ASP A 51 9.85 -17.30 11.41
CA ASP A 51 8.59 -17.78 11.94
C ASP A 51 7.45 -16.92 11.35
N THR A 52 6.99 -17.32 10.16
CA THR A 52 5.90 -16.66 9.43
C THR A 52 4.57 -16.74 10.17
N ASN A 53 4.47 -17.56 11.22
CA ASN A 53 3.24 -17.80 11.97
C ASN A 53 2.69 -16.53 12.66
N ASN A 54 3.52 -15.50 12.85
CA ASN A 54 3.11 -14.23 13.48
C ASN A 54 3.34 -12.99 12.59
N LEU A 55 3.39 -13.18 11.26
CA LEU A 55 3.74 -12.11 10.34
C LEU A 55 2.71 -10.96 10.37
N LEU A 56 1.41 -11.27 10.42
CA LEU A 56 0.36 -10.25 10.44
C LEU A 56 0.42 -9.40 11.72
N GLU A 57 0.68 -10.05 12.86
CA GLU A 57 0.86 -9.43 14.16
C GLU A 57 2.06 -8.47 14.14
N ARG A 58 3.17 -8.89 13.51
CA ARG A 58 4.36 -8.04 13.30
C ARG A 58 4.04 -6.85 12.39
N VAL A 59 3.31 -7.07 11.29
CA VAL A 59 2.88 -5.99 10.38
C VAL A 59 2.04 -4.95 11.12
N LEU A 60 1.08 -5.40 11.93
CA LEU A 60 0.16 -4.55 12.69
C LEU A 60 0.74 -4.07 14.03
N ALA A 61 1.98 -4.41 14.34
CA ALA A 61 2.64 -3.97 15.56
C ALA A 61 2.74 -2.43 15.58
N ARG A 62 2.48 -1.83 16.75
CA ARG A 62 2.42 -0.38 16.91
C ARG A 62 3.65 0.32 16.36
N GLU A 63 4.83 -0.19 16.67
CA GLU A 63 6.10 0.41 16.24
C GLU A 63 6.29 0.32 14.72
N ASN A 64 5.86 -0.77 14.09
CA ASN A 64 5.89 -0.92 12.63
C ASN A 64 4.91 0.06 11.97
N MET A 65 3.67 0.11 12.45
CA MET A 65 2.65 1.04 11.94
C MET A 65 3.06 2.51 12.07
N LEU A 66 3.74 2.90 13.16
CA LEU A 66 4.28 4.26 13.33
C LEU A 66 5.41 4.54 12.32
N LYS A 67 6.31 3.59 12.07
CA LYS A 67 7.34 3.73 11.02
C LYS A 67 6.71 3.86 9.64
N ALA A 68 5.69 3.05 9.34
CA ALA A 68 4.94 3.13 8.09
C ALA A 68 4.27 4.50 7.92
N MET A 69 3.61 5.01 8.96
CA MET A 69 2.96 6.33 8.95
C MET A 69 3.97 7.45 8.67
N LYS A 70 5.14 7.43 9.35
CA LYS A 70 6.20 8.42 9.10
C LYS A 70 6.65 8.42 7.64
N ARG A 71 6.84 7.24 7.03
CA ARG A 71 7.22 7.12 5.61
C ARG A 71 6.13 7.65 4.68
N VAL A 72 4.86 7.29 4.89
CA VAL A 72 3.75 7.72 4.04
C VAL A 72 3.60 9.25 4.07
N VAL A 73 3.70 9.85 5.26
CA VAL A 73 3.63 11.31 5.43
C VAL A 73 4.84 11.99 4.78
N ALA A 74 6.05 11.44 4.94
CA ALA A 74 7.27 11.98 4.34
C ALA A 74 7.24 11.93 2.80
N ASN A 75 6.61 10.92 2.21
CA ASN A 75 6.50 10.76 0.75
C ASN A 75 5.57 11.79 0.10
N LYS A 76 4.70 12.48 0.86
CA LYS A 76 3.82 13.57 0.39
C LYS A 76 3.01 13.24 -0.87
N GLY A 77 2.61 11.97 -1.03
CA GLY A 77 1.84 11.50 -2.18
C GLY A 77 0.42 12.07 -2.18
N SER A 78 -0.15 12.27 -3.37
CA SER A 78 -1.53 12.75 -3.55
C SER A 78 -2.58 11.82 -2.93
N HIS A 79 -3.80 12.33 -2.68
CA HIS A 79 -4.91 11.57 -2.10
C HIS A 79 -5.38 10.41 -2.99
N GLY A 80 -6.06 9.43 -2.39
CA GLY A 80 -6.74 8.36 -3.11
C GLY A 80 -8.09 8.82 -3.67
N ILE A 81 -8.99 7.86 -3.89
CA ILE A 81 -10.35 8.12 -4.38
C ILE A 81 -11.26 8.75 -3.32
N ASP A 82 -10.89 8.60 -2.05
CA ASP A 82 -11.58 9.13 -0.87
C ASP A 82 -11.25 10.60 -0.57
N GLY A 83 -10.27 11.18 -1.27
CA GLY A 83 -9.88 12.58 -1.09
C GLY A 83 -9.04 12.88 0.15
N MET A 84 -8.80 11.90 1.02
CA MET A 84 -8.04 12.09 2.26
C MET A 84 -6.58 12.42 1.96
N GLN A 85 -6.08 13.47 2.60
CA GLN A 85 -4.71 13.94 2.50
C GLN A 85 -3.81 13.29 3.57
N THR A 86 -2.48 13.38 3.38
CA THR A 86 -1.52 12.69 4.27
C THR A 86 -1.47 13.26 5.68
N ASP A 87 -1.79 14.54 5.85
CA ASP A 87 -1.89 15.25 7.13
C ASP A 87 -3.11 14.83 7.95
N GLU A 88 -4.22 14.50 7.29
CA GLU A 88 -5.45 14.02 7.93
C GLU A 88 -5.34 12.58 8.47
N LEU A 89 -4.39 11.80 7.95
CA LEU A 89 -4.21 10.38 8.29
C LEU A 89 -4.11 10.13 9.79
N ARG A 90 -3.38 10.98 10.52
CA ARG A 90 -3.12 10.78 11.95
C ARG A 90 -4.43 10.81 12.75
N GLU A 91 -5.25 11.82 12.51
CA GLU A 91 -6.54 11.97 13.19
C GLU A 91 -7.51 10.86 12.80
N PHE A 92 -7.52 10.48 11.52
CA PHE A 92 -8.33 9.38 11.03
C PHE A 92 -7.99 8.07 11.73
N ILE A 93 -6.69 7.73 11.87
CA ILE A 93 -6.24 6.53 12.56
C ILE A 93 -6.63 6.56 14.05
N ILE A 94 -6.44 7.68 14.75
CA ILE A 94 -6.81 7.78 16.17
C ILE A 94 -8.28 7.40 16.39
N LYS A 95 -9.18 7.82 15.49
CA LYS A 95 -10.62 7.55 15.59
C LYS A 95 -10.99 6.13 15.17
N ASN A 96 -10.33 5.57 14.15
CA ASN A 96 -10.80 4.37 13.44
C ASN A 96 -9.92 3.12 13.64
N TRP A 97 -8.75 3.24 14.27
CA TRP A 97 -7.74 2.18 14.28
C TRP A 97 -8.23 0.85 14.82
N ILE A 98 -8.98 0.85 15.93
CA ILE A 98 -9.48 -0.39 16.55
C ILE A 98 -10.32 -1.19 15.55
N ASN A 99 -11.23 -0.51 14.84
CA ASN A 99 -12.08 -1.15 13.83
C ASN A 99 -11.28 -1.66 12.62
N ILE A 100 -10.34 -0.85 12.14
CA ILE A 100 -9.48 -1.21 11.00
C ILE A 100 -8.61 -2.41 11.34
N LYS A 101 -7.95 -2.40 12.50
CA LYS A 101 -7.10 -3.49 12.97
C LYS A 101 -7.90 -4.78 13.11
N GLN A 102 -9.10 -4.73 13.70
CA GLN A 102 -9.96 -5.91 13.83
C GLN A 102 -10.35 -6.47 12.46
N LYS A 103 -10.73 -5.61 11.51
CA LYS A 103 -11.03 -6.04 10.13
C LYS A 103 -9.83 -6.70 9.45
N LEU A 104 -8.62 -6.20 9.68
CA LEU A 104 -7.39 -6.78 9.13
C LEU A 104 -7.12 -8.16 9.73
N LEU A 105 -7.22 -8.29 11.06
CA LEU A 105 -7.03 -9.57 11.77
C LEU A 105 -8.08 -10.62 11.35
N ASP A 106 -9.33 -10.20 11.16
CA ASP A 106 -10.42 -11.10 10.76
C ASP A 106 -10.41 -11.41 9.25
N GLY A 107 -9.48 -10.85 8.47
CA GLY A 107 -9.46 -11.00 7.00
C GLY A 107 -10.64 -10.33 6.28
N ARG A 108 -11.33 -9.39 6.93
CA ARG A 108 -12.52 -8.67 6.41
C ARG A 108 -12.20 -7.28 5.86
N TYR A 109 -10.95 -6.82 5.97
CA TYR A 109 -10.52 -5.56 5.38
C TYR A 109 -10.56 -5.63 3.86
N LYS A 110 -11.31 -4.72 3.22
CA LYS A 110 -11.35 -4.56 1.77
C LYS A 110 -10.65 -3.25 1.40
N PRO A 111 -9.48 -3.30 0.73
CA PRO A 111 -8.82 -2.10 0.25
C PRO A 111 -9.70 -1.32 -0.72
N SER A 112 -9.54 0.00 -0.73
CA SER A 112 -10.28 0.86 -1.66
C SER A 112 -9.69 0.77 -3.08
N PRO A 113 -10.50 1.01 -4.13
CA PRO A 113 -9.99 1.08 -5.48
C PRO A 113 -8.99 2.24 -5.64
N VAL A 114 -7.98 2.03 -6.49
CA VAL A 114 -6.95 3.03 -6.76
C VAL A 114 -7.47 4.14 -7.67
N ARG A 115 -7.13 5.39 -7.35
CA ARG A 115 -7.46 6.55 -8.19
C ARG A 115 -6.54 6.60 -9.41
N ARG A 116 -7.11 6.69 -10.61
CA ARG A 116 -6.33 6.81 -11.86
C ARG A 116 -5.90 8.25 -12.11
N VAL A 117 -4.63 8.44 -12.46
CA VAL A 117 -4.07 9.74 -12.86
C VAL A 117 -3.18 9.55 -14.07
N GLU A 118 -3.36 10.38 -15.09
CA GLU A 118 -2.48 10.42 -16.25
C GLU A 118 -1.33 11.38 -16.01
N ILE A 119 -0.10 10.92 -16.23
CA ILE A 119 1.11 11.76 -16.18
C ILE A 119 1.83 11.67 -17.52
N PRO A 120 2.24 12.80 -18.12
CA PRO A 120 3.00 12.79 -19.37
C PRO A 120 4.36 12.11 -19.18
N LYS A 121 4.77 11.29 -20.15
CA LYS A 121 6.15 10.79 -20.22
C LYS A 121 7.06 11.86 -20.85
N PRO A 122 8.38 11.85 -20.56
CA PRO A 122 9.32 12.81 -21.15
C PRO A 122 9.37 12.78 -22.69
N ASP A 123 9.34 11.58 -23.29
CA ASP A 123 9.65 11.40 -24.72
C ASP A 123 8.43 11.14 -25.62
N SER A 124 7.22 11.08 -25.03
CA SER A 124 5.87 10.99 -25.65
C SER A 124 4.97 9.96 -24.96
N GLY A 125 3.66 10.21 -25.01
CA GLY A 125 2.62 9.36 -24.42
C GLY A 125 2.34 9.65 -22.94
N THR A 126 1.37 8.91 -22.39
CA THR A 126 0.95 9.05 -20.98
C THR A 126 1.31 7.80 -20.17
N ARG A 127 1.56 8.00 -18.87
CA ARG A 127 1.67 6.95 -17.87
C ARG A 127 0.42 7.03 -16.99
N LEU A 128 -0.35 5.95 -16.96
CA LEU A 128 -1.46 5.80 -16.02
C LEU A 128 -0.91 5.36 -14.67
N LEU A 129 -1.02 6.22 -13.66
CA LEU A 129 -0.75 5.88 -12.27
C LEU A 129 -2.04 5.44 -11.57
N GLY A 130 -1.90 4.47 -10.67
CA GLY A 130 -2.91 4.14 -9.67
C GLY A 130 -2.46 4.65 -8.31
N ILE A 131 -3.23 5.54 -7.70
CA ILE A 131 -2.94 6.14 -6.40
C ILE A 131 -3.90 5.53 -5.36
N PRO A 132 -3.43 4.65 -4.46
CA PRO A 132 -4.27 4.12 -3.38
C PRO A 132 -4.65 5.22 -2.37
N THR A 133 -5.65 4.94 -1.52
CA THR A 133 -5.97 5.79 -0.37
C THR A 133 -4.78 5.89 0.58
N VAL A 134 -4.74 6.95 1.39
CA VAL A 134 -3.64 7.14 2.34
C VAL A 134 -3.61 5.99 3.37
N LEU A 135 -4.77 5.50 3.79
CA LEU A 135 -4.91 4.34 4.66
C LEU A 135 -4.34 3.08 4.01
N ASP A 136 -4.68 2.80 2.75
CA ASP A 136 -4.16 1.64 2.04
C ASP A 136 -2.64 1.72 1.87
N ARG A 137 -2.10 2.91 1.58
CA ARG A 137 -0.65 3.11 1.51
C ARG A 137 0.03 2.86 2.85
N LEU A 138 -0.60 3.25 3.97
CA LEU A 138 -0.09 2.96 5.31
C LEU A 138 0.01 1.44 5.54
N ILE A 139 -1.04 0.70 5.22
CA ILE A 139 -1.09 -0.75 5.39
C ILE A 139 -0.07 -1.44 4.48
N GLN A 140 -0.02 -1.06 3.20
CA GLN A 140 0.96 -1.57 2.23
C GLN A 140 2.40 -1.29 2.68
N GLN A 141 2.67 -0.09 3.20
CA GLN A 141 4.00 0.27 3.69
C GLN A 141 4.40 -0.55 4.92
N ALA A 142 3.47 -0.87 5.81
CA ALA A 142 3.70 -1.72 6.98
C ALA A 142 3.97 -3.17 6.58
N ILE A 143 3.23 -3.70 5.59
CA ILE A 143 3.47 -5.02 4.99
C ILE A 143 4.87 -5.08 4.38
N ALA A 144 5.22 -4.10 3.54
CA ALA A 144 6.53 -4.05 2.89
C ALA A 144 7.70 -3.99 3.89
N GLN A 145 7.53 -3.32 5.03
CA GLN A 145 8.56 -3.24 6.07
C GLN A 145 8.91 -4.60 6.68
N GLU A 146 7.93 -5.49 6.86
CA GLU A 146 8.19 -6.83 7.38
C GLU A 146 8.64 -7.79 6.28
N LEU A 147 8.00 -7.76 5.10
CA LEU A 147 8.37 -8.63 3.99
C LEU A 147 9.78 -8.37 3.47
N ASN A 148 10.24 -7.12 3.43
CA ASN A 148 11.59 -6.82 2.98
C ASN A 148 12.66 -7.47 3.86
N LYS A 149 12.42 -7.70 5.16
CA LYS A 149 13.38 -8.39 6.03
C LYS A 149 13.60 -9.85 5.60
N ILE A 150 12.62 -10.43 4.91
CA ILE A 150 12.61 -11.83 4.46
C ILE A 150 13.27 -11.93 3.08
N TYR A 151 12.90 -11.03 2.17
CA TYR A 151 13.27 -11.12 0.76
C TYR A 151 14.51 -10.31 0.38
N ASP A 152 14.84 -9.26 1.14
CA ASP A 152 15.98 -8.37 0.89
C ASP A 152 16.69 -8.04 2.22
N PRO A 153 17.31 -9.04 2.86
CA PRO A 153 18.06 -8.83 4.10
C PRO A 153 19.28 -7.93 3.82
N ILE A 154 19.41 -6.87 4.63
CA ILE A 154 20.51 -5.89 4.56
C ILE A 154 21.79 -6.46 5.17
#